data_AF-A0A0K2GDL0-F1
#
_entry.id   AF-A0A0K2GDL0-F1
#
_cell.length_a   1.000
_cell.length_b   1.000
_cell.length_c   1.000
_cell.angle_alpha   90.00
_cell.angle_beta   90.00
_cell.angle_gamma   90.00
#
_symmetry.space_group_name_H-M   'P 1'
#
loop_
_entity.id
_entity.type
_entity.pdbx_description
1 polymer ?
#
loop_
_entity_poly.entity_id
_entity_poly.type
_entity_poly.pdbx_seq_one_letter_code
_entity_poly.pdbx_strand_id
1 'polypeptide(L)'
;MTGSAELRVPSAELTRPNPNSALGARHSQLGTTYHEEEGLMKCLLYGALSAVALWAGLGCGIGAAAGPVREAALPEPPREWVDTAMPSSAGRTIHVPAGGDLQDALDEARPGDVITLAAGAVYRGPFTLSNKKSGTGWITIQTDALDKLPPPGTRVSPSQASLMPTLISRKSHGVVTADKGAHHYRFIGLEVRPEEGAYIYSLLWFGQNKERSLEELPHHIVVDRCYLHGDPKKGSRRGVALNGRHLAVIDSHLSDFKEVGADSQAIMGWAGSGPFKIVNNRLEAAAEPINFGGGDPSIRDLVPSDIEIRHNHMTKPLSWKHGEPGYDGSSWAVKNLFELKNARRVVIDGNVLEHNWEHAQNGFAVLFTVRNQDGTAPWSAIEDVRFTNNIVRHSGSGLNLIGHDDNHPPDRTVQTKRILVKNNLWEDIGGTRWGGRGILFQVLWGTSDVVIEDNTGMQTGSVIHSEGPPHTAFVFRRNVMPHNEWGIFGRDAGTGIRALEAYFPGAVVTGNIFAGGDSLLYPSGNRFVDSAGDLLSTNAKAGNYRPAASKQDGGVGEGEQAGVDISALCQALGPLRSLAGMCQTPVAEAQSRPSTER
;
A
#
# COMPACT_ATOMS: atom_id res chain seq x y z
N MET A 1 27.52 -60.69 -43.49
CA MET A 1 27.65 -62.00 -42.81
C MET A 1 27.96 -61.70 -41.35
N THR A 2 26.93 -61.38 -40.56
CA THR A 2 26.22 -62.30 -39.61
C THR A 2 27.08 -62.73 -38.44
N GLY A 3 26.67 -62.35 -37.22
CA GLY A 3 27.25 -62.83 -35.97
C GLY A 3 26.86 -62.01 -34.73
N SER A 4 25.59 -62.05 -34.36
CA SER A 4 24.98 -61.50 -33.13
C SER A 4 25.33 -62.32 -31.87
N ALA A 5 25.40 -61.68 -30.70
CA ALA A 5 25.21 -62.33 -29.40
C ALA A 5 24.64 -61.34 -28.35
N GLU A 6 23.84 -61.89 -27.45
CA GLU A 6 22.76 -61.29 -26.65
C GLU A 6 23.16 -60.61 -25.34
N LEU A 7 22.20 -59.84 -24.82
CA LEU A 7 22.12 -59.22 -23.50
C LEU A 7 22.09 -60.22 -22.33
N ARG A 8 22.72 -59.82 -21.20
CA ARG A 8 22.25 -60.08 -19.83
C ARG A 8 22.58 -58.88 -18.91
N VAL A 9 21.61 -58.52 -18.06
CA VAL A 9 21.65 -57.48 -17.01
C VAL A 9 22.35 -58.02 -15.74
N PRO A 10 22.95 -57.18 -14.86
CA PRO A 10 22.27 -56.93 -13.57
C PRO A 10 22.41 -55.50 -12.97
N SER A 11 21.30 -55.08 -12.35
CA SER A 11 21.11 -54.29 -11.11
C SER A 11 22.14 -53.26 -10.64
N ALA A 12 21.70 -52.00 -10.52
CA ALA A 12 22.35 -50.96 -9.72
C ALA A 12 21.55 -50.65 -8.44
N GLU A 13 22.27 -50.56 -7.32
CA GLU A 13 21.80 -50.31 -5.96
C GLU A 13 21.15 -48.93 -5.77
N LEU A 14 20.02 -48.93 -5.06
CA LEU A 14 19.36 -47.75 -4.49
C LEU A 14 20.04 -47.39 -3.16
N THR A 15 20.72 -46.24 -3.13
CA THR A 15 21.09 -45.56 -1.88
C THR A 15 20.00 -44.55 -1.51
N ARG A 16 19.49 -44.66 -0.28
CA ARG A 16 18.43 -43.81 0.29
C ARG A 16 19.00 -42.45 0.74
N PRO A 17 18.31 -41.32 0.53
CA PRO A 17 18.64 -40.07 1.21
C PRO A 17 17.93 -39.94 2.57
N ASN A 18 18.64 -39.26 3.46
CA ASN A 18 18.38 -38.90 4.85
C ASN A 18 17.13 -38.01 5.05
N PRO A 19 16.20 -38.29 5.99
CA PRO A 19 15.04 -37.44 6.24
C PRO A 19 15.35 -36.46 7.37
N ASN A 20 15.62 -35.20 7.03
CA ASN A 20 15.46 -34.04 7.94
C ASN A 20 15.72 -32.74 7.16
N SER A 21 14.76 -32.31 6.33
CA SER A 21 14.64 -30.93 5.83
C SER A 21 13.37 -30.78 4.98
N ALA A 22 12.20 -30.78 5.60
CA ALA A 22 10.95 -30.34 4.95
C ALA A 22 9.86 -30.05 5.98
N LEU A 23 9.88 -28.86 6.57
CA LEU A 23 8.72 -28.27 7.25
C LEU A 23 8.71 -26.79 6.87
N GLY A 24 7.72 -26.40 6.05
CA GLY A 24 7.47 -25.01 5.68
C GLY A 24 7.36 -24.79 4.18
N ALA A 25 6.33 -25.37 3.53
CA ALA A 25 5.75 -24.84 2.29
C ALA A 25 4.56 -25.73 1.86
N ARG A 26 3.36 -25.48 2.40
CA ARG A 26 2.10 -25.87 1.76
C ARG A 26 0.99 -24.92 2.23
N HIS A 27 0.48 -24.09 1.32
CA HIS A 27 -0.95 -23.83 1.09
C HIS A 27 -1.12 -22.58 0.22
N SER A 28 -1.59 -22.76 -1.01
CA SER A 28 -2.53 -21.89 -1.75
C SER A 28 -2.50 -22.23 -3.25
N GLN A 29 -3.03 -23.39 -3.60
CA GLN A 29 -3.53 -23.64 -4.95
C GLN A 29 -4.77 -24.51 -4.83
N LEU A 30 -5.95 -23.90 -4.87
CA LEU A 30 -7.19 -24.57 -5.23
C LEU A 30 -8.01 -23.56 -6.04
N GLY A 31 -7.86 -23.63 -7.35
CA GLY A 31 -8.86 -23.15 -8.29
C GLY A 31 -10.02 -24.15 -8.29
N THR A 32 -11.24 -23.64 -8.18
CA THR A 32 -12.46 -24.44 -8.23
C THR A 32 -13.13 -24.26 -9.59
N THR A 33 -12.94 -25.23 -10.47
CA THR A 33 -13.89 -25.53 -11.56
C THR A 33 -15.02 -26.36 -10.96
N TYR A 34 -16.25 -25.85 -11.01
CA TYR A 34 -17.45 -26.60 -10.63
C TYR A 34 -18.07 -27.24 -11.89
N HIS A 35 -18.20 -28.56 -11.88
CA HIS A 35 -19.14 -29.30 -12.71
C HIS A 35 -20.29 -29.79 -11.83
N GLU A 36 -21.50 -29.63 -12.35
CA GLU A 36 -22.75 -30.21 -11.87
C GLU A 36 -22.67 -31.73 -11.75
N GLU A 37 -23.29 -32.31 -10.73
CA GLU A 37 -24.07 -33.54 -10.91
C GLU A 37 -25.05 -33.77 -9.75
N GLU A 38 -26.25 -34.21 -10.13
CA GLU A 38 -27.43 -34.49 -9.30
C GLU A 38 -27.27 -35.77 -8.45
N GLY A 39 -28.01 -35.86 -7.34
CA GLY A 39 -28.10 -37.09 -6.55
C GLY A 39 -29.25 -37.10 -5.53
N LEU A 40 -30.35 -37.75 -5.90
CA LEU A 40 -31.58 -37.96 -5.14
C LEU A 40 -31.43 -38.82 -3.85
N MET A 41 -32.00 -38.33 -2.74
CA MET A 41 -33.14 -38.86 -1.96
C MET A 41 -33.14 -40.25 -1.25
N LYS A 42 -33.62 -40.21 0.02
CA LYS A 42 -34.25 -41.25 0.92
C LYS A 42 -33.30 -41.97 1.89
N CYS A 43 -33.61 -42.26 3.16
CA CYS A 43 -34.83 -42.22 3.99
C CYS A 43 -34.41 -42.44 5.48
N LEU A 44 -35.11 -41.85 6.46
CA LEU A 44 -35.80 -42.59 7.55
C LEU A 44 -36.46 -41.63 8.58
N LEU A 45 -37.76 -41.87 8.78
CA LEU A 45 -38.71 -41.23 9.68
C LEU A 45 -38.55 -41.69 11.15
N TYR A 46 -38.87 -40.80 12.09
CA TYR A 46 -39.76 -40.93 13.26
C TYR A 46 -40.04 -39.47 13.72
N GLY A 47 -41.21 -38.95 14.11
CA GLY A 47 -42.52 -39.42 14.56
C GLY A 47 -43.16 -38.20 15.28
N ALA A 48 -44.42 -37.88 15.00
CA ALA A 48 -45.04 -36.56 15.18
C ALA A 48 -45.65 -36.29 16.58
N LEU A 49 -45.85 -35.00 16.94
CA LEU A 49 -47.07 -34.50 17.63
C LEU A 49 -47.16 -32.95 17.69
N SER A 50 -48.07 -32.43 16.84
CA SER A 50 -49.04 -31.33 16.96
C SER A 50 -48.88 -30.18 17.98
N ALA A 51 -48.85 -28.94 17.47
CA ALA A 51 -49.65 -27.82 18.00
C ALA A 51 -49.89 -26.76 16.91
N VAL A 52 -51.13 -26.65 16.46
CA VAL A 52 -51.66 -25.55 15.63
C VAL A 52 -52.20 -24.49 16.58
N ALA A 53 -51.70 -23.26 16.48
CA ALA A 53 -52.34 -22.08 17.08
C ALA A 53 -52.58 -21.06 15.97
N LEU A 54 -53.86 -20.88 15.60
CA LEU A 54 -54.35 -19.73 14.86
C LEU A 54 -54.19 -18.47 15.72
N TRP A 55 -53.63 -17.41 15.15
CA TRP A 55 -53.97 -16.04 15.53
C TRP A 55 -54.24 -15.22 14.28
N ALA A 56 -55.48 -14.75 14.16
CA ALA A 56 -55.92 -13.78 13.17
C ALA A 56 -55.77 -12.37 13.75
N GLY A 57 -55.13 -11.49 12.97
CA GLY A 57 -55.40 -10.05 12.81
C GLY A 57 -55.54 -9.16 14.06
N LEU A 58 -54.52 -8.33 14.29
CA LEU A 58 -54.73 -6.91 14.55
C LEU A 58 -53.52 -6.12 14.06
N GLY A 59 -53.78 -5.25 13.08
CA GLY A 59 -52.80 -4.30 12.58
C GLY A 59 -52.45 -3.26 13.64
N CYS A 60 -51.16 -3.07 13.84
CA CYS A 60 -50.57 -1.77 14.11
C CYS A 60 -49.13 -1.86 13.63
N GLY A 61 -48.84 -1.21 12.50
CA GLY A 61 -47.48 -1.05 12.02
C GLY A 61 -46.70 -0.27 13.05
N ILE A 62 -45.89 -0.97 13.84
CA ILE A 62 -44.76 -0.35 14.52
C ILE A 62 -43.70 -0.28 13.44
N GLY A 63 -43.69 0.81 12.68
CA GLY A 63 -42.48 1.21 11.99
C GLY A 63 -41.41 1.28 13.05
N ALA A 64 -40.46 0.35 13.02
CA ALA A 64 -39.24 0.51 13.78
C ALA A 64 -38.63 1.82 13.27
N ALA A 65 -38.78 2.89 14.05
CA ALA A 65 -38.13 4.15 13.75
C ALA A 65 -36.66 3.82 13.57
N ALA A 66 -36.14 4.00 12.35
CA ALA A 66 -34.72 3.90 12.09
C ALA A 66 -34.03 4.76 13.15
N GLY A 67 -33.21 4.12 13.99
CA GLY A 67 -32.42 4.84 14.99
C GLY A 67 -31.64 5.97 14.31
N PRO A 68 -31.29 7.04 15.04
CA PRO A 68 -30.55 8.16 14.46
C PRO A 68 -29.33 7.63 13.71
N VAL A 69 -29.16 8.05 12.46
CA VAL A 69 -27.99 7.72 11.63
C VAL A 69 -26.76 8.12 12.43
N ARG A 70 -25.97 7.14 12.86
CA ARG A 70 -24.71 7.39 13.57
C ARG A 70 -23.72 7.96 12.56
N GLU A 71 -23.33 9.21 12.76
CA GLU A 71 -22.25 9.83 11.97
C GLU A 71 -20.95 9.06 12.17
N ALA A 72 -20.24 8.78 11.07
CA ALA A 72 -18.99 8.05 11.09
C ALA A 72 -17.91 8.85 11.82
N ALA A 73 -17.22 8.21 12.77
CA ALA A 73 -16.07 8.82 13.41
C ALA A 73 -14.91 8.95 12.42
N LEU A 74 -14.35 10.15 12.28
CA LEU A 74 -13.21 10.38 11.40
C LEU A 74 -11.90 9.84 12.01
N PRO A 75 -10.89 9.50 11.17
CA PRO A 75 -9.58 9.08 11.63
C PRO A 75 -8.89 10.09 12.54
N GLU A 76 -8.30 9.63 13.63
CA GLU A 76 -7.34 10.40 14.43
C GLU A 76 -6.05 10.67 13.60
N PRO A 77 -5.47 11.90 13.61
CA PRO A 77 -4.18 12.13 12.97
C PRO A 77 -3.03 11.45 13.73
N PRO A 78 -1.83 11.31 13.11
CA PRO A 78 -0.62 10.99 13.85
C PRO A 78 -0.42 11.93 15.05
N ARG A 79 -0.07 11.35 16.19
CA ARG A 79 0.21 12.05 17.45
C ARG A 79 1.65 12.54 17.51
N GLU A 80 2.52 11.91 16.75
CA GLU A 80 3.94 12.21 16.67
C GLU A 80 4.41 12.19 15.22
N TRP A 81 5.38 13.03 14.89
CA TRP A 81 5.97 13.13 13.56
C TRP A 81 7.49 12.99 13.67
N VAL A 82 8.11 12.36 12.68
CA VAL A 82 9.57 12.26 12.65
C VAL A 82 10.18 13.58 12.17
N ASP A 83 10.95 14.23 13.04
CA ASP A 83 11.76 15.38 12.63
C ASP A 83 12.93 14.91 11.75
N THR A 84 13.00 15.50 10.55
CA THR A 84 14.05 15.22 9.56
C THR A 84 14.84 16.47 9.19
N ALA A 85 14.74 17.54 9.97
CA ALA A 85 15.62 18.70 9.85
C ALA A 85 17.09 18.27 9.86
N MET A 86 17.93 18.93 9.07
CA MET A 86 19.35 18.61 9.01
C MET A 86 19.98 18.81 10.40
N PRO A 87 20.63 17.79 10.98
CA PRO A 87 21.22 17.94 12.30
C PRO A 87 22.44 18.86 12.24
N SER A 88 22.63 19.68 13.27
CA SER A 88 23.89 20.40 13.46
C SER A 88 24.99 19.39 13.84
N SER A 89 26.11 19.39 13.13
CA SER A 89 27.30 18.65 13.56
C SER A 89 28.13 19.52 14.50
N ALA A 90 28.34 19.01 15.72
CA ALA A 90 29.25 19.60 16.71
C ALA A 90 30.49 18.73 16.95
N GLY A 91 30.56 17.56 16.30
CA GLY A 91 31.66 16.60 16.40
C GLY A 91 32.73 16.79 15.33
N ARG A 92 33.61 15.80 15.21
CA ARG A 92 34.68 15.79 14.20
C ARG A 92 34.20 15.17 12.90
N THR A 93 34.94 15.43 11.82
CA THR A 93 34.78 14.71 10.56
C THR A 93 35.78 13.56 10.48
N ILE A 94 35.29 12.34 10.29
CA ILE A 94 36.06 11.13 10.02
C ILE A 94 36.02 10.91 8.50
N HIS A 95 37.15 11.10 7.82
CA HIS A 95 37.23 10.86 6.38
C HIS A 95 37.65 9.42 6.09
N VAL A 96 36.82 8.68 5.37
CA VAL A 96 37.10 7.32 4.95
C VAL A 96 37.40 7.35 3.44
N PRO A 97 38.68 7.29 3.03
CA PRO A 97 39.04 7.35 1.61
C PRO A 97 38.56 6.09 0.86
N ALA A 98 38.68 6.11 -0.47
CA ALA A 98 38.45 4.91 -1.28
C ALA A 98 39.33 3.73 -0.81
N GLY A 99 38.72 2.57 -0.56
CA GLY A 99 39.40 1.40 -0.01
C GLY A 99 39.64 1.45 1.51
N GLY A 100 39.19 2.50 2.21
CA GLY A 100 39.20 2.58 3.66
C GLY A 100 38.13 1.70 4.33
N ASP A 101 38.25 1.55 5.65
CA ASP A 101 37.34 0.74 6.46
C ASP A 101 36.18 1.58 7.03
N LEU A 102 34.98 1.37 6.49
CA LEU A 102 33.77 2.04 6.99
C LEU A 102 33.28 1.44 8.32
N GLN A 103 33.50 0.15 8.60
CA GLN A 103 33.06 -0.41 9.87
C GLN A 103 33.89 0.17 11.03
N ASP A 104 35.21 0.27 10.86
CA ASP A 104 36.08 0.89 11.86
C ASP A 104 35.66 2.35 12.11
N ALA A 105 35.31 3.11 11.07
CA ALA A 105 34.81 4.47 11.22
C ALA A 105 33.46 4.53 11.95
N LEU A 106 32.54 3.61 11.68
CA LEU A 106 31.27 3.49 12.40
C LEU A 106 31.48 3.16 13.88
N ASP A 107 32.46 2.31 14.18
CA ASP A 107 32.79 1.90 15.55
C ASP A 107 33.46 3.04 16.33
N GLU A 108 34.36 3.80 15.69
CA GLU A 108 35.05 4.95 16.28
C GLU A 108 34.16 6.20 16.45
N ALA A 109 33.14 6.36 15.60
CA ALA A 109 32.29 7.54 15.60
C ALA A 109 31.55 7.76 16.93
N ARG A 110 31.48 9.02 17.35
CA ARG A 110 30.78 9.48 18.56
C ARG A 110 29.56 10.33 18.18
N PRO A 111 28.53 10.43 19.04
CA PRO A 111 27.40 11.33 18.80
C PRO A 111 27.84 12.74 18.40
N GLY A 112 27.38 13.22 17.24
CA GLY A 112 27.74 14.51 16.65
C GLY A 112 28.78 14.46 15.53
N ASP A 113 29.49 13.34 15.34
CA ASP A 113 30.50 13.16 14.30
C ASP A 113 29.88 13.02 12.89
N VAL A 114 30.66 13.38 11.88
CA VAL A 114 30.35 13.16 10.46
C VAL A 114 31.36 12.19 9.87
N ILE A 115 30.89 11.08 9.32
CA ILE A 115 31.67 10.17 8.50
C ILE A 115 31.49 10.60 7.04
N THR A 116 32.58 11.00 6.38
CA THR A 116 32.58 11.30 4.93
C THR A 116 33.20 10.14 4.16
N LEU A 117 32.52 9.75 3.10
CA LEU A 117 32.91 8.65 2.20
C LEU A 117 33.19 9.22 0.81
N ALA A 118 34.26 8.74 0.17
CA ALA A 118 34.66 9.20 -1.15
C ALA A 118 33.59 8.88 -2.21
N ALA A 119 33.10 9.89 -2.93
CA ALA A 119 32.15 9.70 -4.02
C ALA A 119 32.70 8.73 -5.09
N GLY A 120 31.85 7.82 -5.56
CA GLY A 120 32.21 6.78 -6.53
C GLY A 120 33.06 5.63 -5.96
N ALA A 121 33.46 5.68 -4.68
CA ALA A 121 34.15 4.57 -4.03
C ALA A 121 33.19 3.46 -3.62
N VAL A 122 33.70 2.23 -3.57
CA VAL A 122 32.93 1.05 -3.15
C VAL A 122 33.41 0.58 -1.78
N TYR A 123 32.50 0.47 -0.82
CA TYR A 123 32.74 -0.05 0.52
C TYR A 123 32.02 -1.39 0.69
N ARG A 124 32.77 -2.43 1.08
CA ARG A 124 32.27 -3.80 1.18
C ARG A 124 31.95 -4.16 2.62
N GLY A 125 30.68 -4.42 2.89
CA GLY A 125 30.16 -4.81 4.18
C GLY A 125 30.00 -6.34 4.35
N PRO A 126 29.04 -6.79 5.19
CA PRO A 126 27.99 -5.98 5.80
C PRO A 126 28.52 -5.02 6.87
N PHE A 127 27.74 -3.98 7.15
CA PHE A 127 28.01 -3.00 8.19
C PHE A 127 26.98 -3.09 9.31
N THR A 128 27.41 -2.79 10.53
CA THR A 128 26.53 -2.76 11.72
C THR A 128 26.59 -1.39 12.37
N LEU A 129 25.42 -0.80 12.59
CA LEU A 129 25.24 0.38 13.42
C LEU A 129 25.23 -0.04 14.89
N SER A 130 26.21 0.42 15.65
CA SER A 130 26.33 0.11 17.07
C SER A 130 25.43 0.99 17.94
N ASN A 131 25.02 0.46 19.09
CA ASN A 131 24.39 1.28 20.12
C ASN A 131 25.47 2.08 20.88
N LYS A 132 25.46 3.42 20.73
CA LYS A 132 26.41 4.32 21.40
C LYS A 132 26.09 4.57 22.88
N LYS A 133 25.08 3.90 23.44
CA LYS A 133 24.62 3.86 24.83
C LYS A 133 24.07 5.17 25.39
N SER A 134 24.65 6.30 25.03
CA SER A 134 24.28 7.63 25.55
C SER A 134 24.52 8.73 24.51
N GLY A 135 23.83 9.85 24.68
CA GLY A 135 23.91 11.01 23.79
C GLY A 135 22.82 11.01 22.71
N THR A 136 22.46 12.21 22.26
CA THR A 136 21.43 12.45 21.23
C THR A 136 21.99 13.13 19.99
N GLY A 137 23.31 13.31 19.92
CA GLY A 137 23.98 13.85 18.74
C GLY A 137 23.92 12.87 17.58
N TRP A 138 23.57 13.36 16.40
CA TRP A 138 23.52 12.54 15.19
C TRP A 138 24.91 12.15 14.70
N ILE A 139 25.09 10.89 14.34
CA ILE A 139 26.21 10.42 13.52
C ILE A 139 25.74 10.46 12.07
N THR A 140 26.35 11.34 11.26
CA THR A 140 25.98 11.49 9.84
C THR A 140 26.97 10.73 8.98
N ILE A 141 26.50 9.82 8.14
CA ILE A 141 27.28 9.10 7.13
C ILE A 141 26.92 9.67 5.76
N GLN A 142 27.86 10.32 5.10
CA GLN A 142 27.57 11.06 3.86
C GLN A 142 28.66 10.91 2.79
N THR A 143 28.27 11.12 1.55
CA THR A 143 29.21 11.40 0.46
C THR A 143 30.04 12.66 0.74
N ASP A 144 31.29 12.69 0.30
CA ASP A 144 32.13 13.88 0.28
C ASP A 144 31.76 14.86 -0.86
N ALA A 145 30.90 14.44 -1.80
CA ALA A 145 30.35 15.28 -2.88
C ALA A 145 28.94 15.82 -2.57
N LEU A 146 28.63 16.04 -1.28
CA LEU A 146 27.29 16.42 -0.81
C LEU A 146 26.79 17.74 -1.41
N ASP A 147 27.69 18.69 -1.66
CA ASP A 147 27.42 19.99 -2.26
C ASP A 147 26.94 19.91 -3.73
N LYS A 148 27.18 18.77 -4.39
CA LYS A 148 26.74 18.49 -5.76
C LYS A 148 25.42 17.73 -5.83
N LEU A 149 24.92 17.23 -4.69
CA LEU A 149 23.60 16.61 -4.61
C LEU A 149 22.49 17.67 -4.53
N PRO A 150 21.25 17.31 -4.90
CA PRO A 150 20.11 18.20 -4.70
C PRO A 150 19.98 18.62 -3.23
N PRO A 151 19.46 19.84 -2.99
CA PRO A 151 19.21 20.30 -1.63
C PRO A 151 18.14 19.42 -0.94
N PRO A 152 18.09 19.41 0.42
CA PRO A 152 17.03 18.73 1.16
C PRO A 152 15.63 19.10 0.66
N GLY A 153 14.71 18.14 0.62
CA GLY A 153 13.37 18.29 0.02
C GLY A 153 13.35 18.05 -1.50
N THR A 154 14.50 17.77 -2.13
CA THR A 154 14.59 17.39 -3.54
C THR A 154 15.10 15.96 -3.67
N ARG A 155 14.28 15.10 -4.28
CA ARG A 155 14.59 13.69 -4.47
C ARG A 155 15.78 13.46 -5.41
N VAL A 156 16.65 12.52 -5.06
CA VAL A 156 17.74 12.05 -5.96
C VAL A 156 17.26 11.13 -7.06
N SER A 157 18.06 10.98 -8.12
CA SER A 157 17.84 10.00 -9.19
C SER A 157 19.10 9.18 -9.50
N PRO A 158 18.98 8.02 -10.16
CA PRO A 158 20.13 7.17 -10.50
C PRO A 158 21.23 7.89 -11.30
N SER A 159 20.89 8.96 -12.04
CA SER A 159 21.87 9.82 -12.73
C SER A 159 22.91 10.47 -11.80
N GLN A 160 22.65 10.53 -10.50
CA GLN A 160 23.54 11.08 -9.48
C GLN A 160 24.38 10.02 -8.79
N ALA A 161 24.29 8.73 -9.17
CA ALA A 161 25.02 7.65 -8.52
C ALA A 161 26.55 7.88 -8.51
N SER A 162 27.10 8.54 -9.54
CA SER A 162 28.53 8.90 -9.59
C SER A 162 28.99 9.87 -8.49
N LEU A 163 28.04 10.58 -7.84
CA LEU A 163 28.29 11.47 -6.71
C LEU A 163 28.16 10.74 -5.36
N MET A 164 27.81 9.45 -5.37
CA MET A 164 27.54 8.67 -4.18
C MET A 164 28.63 7.60 -3.98
N PRO A 165 29.10 7.36 -2.75
CA PRO A 165 29.78 6.12 -2.43
C PRO A 165 28.79 4.96 -2.50
N THR A 166 29.25 3.79 -2.93
CA THR A 166 28.45 2.58 -2.99
C THR A 166 28.74 1.66 -1.80
N LEU A 167 27.73 1.35 -1.01
CA LEU A 167 27.78 0.30 0.01
C LEU A 167 27.27 -1.02 -0.57
N ILE A 168 28.08 -2.08 -0.50
CA ILE A 168 27.71 -3.40 -1.03
C ILE A 168 27.91 -4.53 -0.02
N SER A 169 27.19 -5.63 -0.22
CA SER A 169 27.37 -6.87 0.54
C SER A 169 27.04 -8.09 -0.34
N ARG A 170 27.69 -9.23 -0.06
CA ARG A 170 27.30 -10.56 -0.58
C ARG A 170 26.52 -11.38 0.45
N LYS A 171 26.46 -10.94 1.72
CA LYS A 171 25.82 -11.71 2.79
C LYS A 171 24.31 -11.49 2.71
N SER A 172 23.57 -12.58 2.48
CA SER A 172 22.14 -12.57 2.15
C SER A 172 21.24 -11.77 3.10
N HIS A 173 21.61 -11.58 4.36
CA HIS A 173 20.77 -10.88 5.34
C HIS A 173 20.65 -9.38 5.04
N GLY A 174 21.75 -8.65 4.84
CA GLY A 174 21.69 -7.21 4.55
C GLY A 174 23.03 -6.54 4.24
N VAL A 175 22.96 -5.28 3.80
CA VAL A 175 24.14 -4.41 3.61
C VAL A 175 24.45 -3.65 4.89
N VAL A 176 23.43 -3.05 5.51
CA VAL A 176 23.53 -2.39 6.81
C VAL A 176 22.48 -2.96 7.76
N THR A 177 22.92 -3.35 8.95
CA THR A 177 22.05 -3.76 10.07
C THR A 177 22.22 -2.84 11.26
N ALA A 178 21.25 -2.81 12.16
CA ALA A 178 21.33 -2.05 13.41
C ALA A 178 21.32 -3.00 14.62
N ASP A 179 22.20 -2.77 15.58
CA ASP A 179 22.14 -3.41 16.89
C ASP A 179 20.87 -2.97 17.64
N LYS A 180 20.49 -3.74 18.67
CA LYS A 180 19.41 -3.37 19.59
C LYS A 180 19.69 -2.00 20.21
N GLY A 181 18.71 -1.10 20.10
CA GLY A 181 18.80 0.28 20.58
C GLY A 181 19.84 1.14 19.86
N ALA A 182 20.36 0.72 18.70
CA ALA A 182 21.21 1.59 17.89
C ALA A 182 20.44 2.83 17.45
N HIS A 183 21.06 4.01 17.56
CA HIS A 183 20.30 5.25 17.43
C HIS A 183 21.06 6.46 16.92
N HIS A 184 20.29 7.42 16.38
CA HIS A 184 20.75 8.74 15.91
C HIS A 184 21.74 8.64 14.74
N TYR A 185 21.39 7.87 13.70
CA TYR A 185 22.18 7.70 12.48
C TYR A 185 21.49 8.32 11.28
N ARG A 186 22.19 9.12 10.49
CA ARG A 186 21.65 9.68 9.23
C ARG A 186 22.55 9.33 8.06
N PHE A 187 21.98 8.67 7.05
CA PHE A 187 22.65 8.38 5.79
C PHE A 187 22.27 9.46 4.77
N ILE A 188 23.26 10.06 4.10
CA ILE A 188 23.03 11.13 3.13
C ILE A 188 23.80 10.89 1.83
N GLY A 189 23.08 10.74 0.72
CA GLY A 189 23.73 10.69 -0.59
C GLY A 189 24.54 9.43 -0.83
N LEU A 190 24.03 8.27 -0.40
CA LEU A 190 24.71 6.98 -0.55
C LEU A 190 23.99 6.11 -1.59
N GLU A 191 24.75 5.37 -2.38
CA GLU A 191 24.24 4.24 -3.14
C GLU A 191 24.35 2.98 -2.27
N VAL A 192 23.29 2.17 -2.20
CA VAL A 192 23.30 0.91 -1.45
C VAL A 192 22.68 -0.18 -2.31
N ARG A 193 23.41 -1.28 -2.51
CA ARG A 193 22.97 -2.38 -3.37
C ARG A 193 23.64 -3.70 -3.02
N PRO A 194 23.15 -4.84 -3.52
CA PRO A 194 23.92 -6.07 -3.52
C PRO A 194 25.23 -5.89 -4.27
N GLU A 195 26.23 -6.69 -3.91
CA GLU A 195 27.31 -6.94 -4.86
C GLU A 195 26.73 -7.57 -6.14
N GLU A 196 27.33 -7.28 -7.29
CA GLU A 196 26.83 -7.75 -8.59
C GLU A 196 26.61 -9.28 -8.60
N GLY A 197 25.41 -9.69 -9.02
CA GLY A 197 25.01 -11.09 -9.03
C GLY A 197 24.69 -11.69 -7.66
N ALA A 198 24.71 -10.93 -6.57
CA ALA A 198 24.23 -11.36 -5.26
C ALA A 198 22.72 -11.06 -5.08
N TYR A 199 22.10 -11.76 -4.14
CA TYR A 199 20.72 -11.53 -3.71
C TYR A 199 20.72 -11.22 -2.21
N ILE A 200 20.08 -10.11 -1.83
CA ILE A 200 20.02 -9.63 -0.45
C ILE A 200 18.55 -9.49 -0.01
N TYR A 201 18.24 -9.93 1.20
CA TYR A 201 16.88 -9.91 1.74
C TYR A 201 16.43 -8.52 2.18
N SER A 202 17.32 -7.70 2.75
CA SER A 202 17.01 -6.31 3.09
C SER A 202 18.29 -5.48 3.02
N LEU A 203 18.37 -4.48 2.14
CA LEU A 203 19.59 -3.68 2.00
C LEU A 203 19.90 -2.95 3.30
N LEU A 204 18.90 -2.24 3.85
CA LEU A 204 18.94 -1.63 5.17
C LEU A 204 17.95 -2.35 6.08
N TRP A 205 18.44 -3.06 7.09
CA TRP A 205 17.61 -3.83 8.01
C TRP A 205 17.65 -3.24 9.42
N PHE A 206 16.72 -2.33 9.70
CA PHE A 206 16.57 -1.72 11.02
C PHE A 206 15.54 -2.48 11.84
N GLY A 207 16.02 -3.21 12.84
CA GLY A 207 15.21 -4.06 13.72
C GLY A 207 14.90 -5.41 13.10
N GLN A 208 15.27 -6.48 13.81
CA GLN A 208 15.23 -7.85 13.29
C GLN A 208 14.05 -8.67 13.83
N ASN A 209 13.10 -8.02 14.51
CA ASN A 209 12.02 -8.69 15.24
C ASN A 209 12.55 -9.65 16.32
N LYS A 210 13.73 -9.33 16.87
CA LYS A 210 14.39 -10.03 18.00
C LYS A 210 14.34 -9.20 19.28
N GLU A 211 13.88 -7.96 19.14
CA GLU A 211 13.62 -7.01 20.20
C GLU A 211 12.44 -7.48 21.03
N ARG A 212 12.52 -7.30 22.35
CA ARG A 212 11.53 -7.77 23.34
C ARG A 212 10.92 -6.63 24.14
N SER A 213 11.42 -5.41 23.98
CA SER A 213 10.86 -4.18 24.54
C SER A 213 11.08 -3.00 23.59
N LEU A 214 10.39 -1.88 23.83
CA LEU A 214 10.47 -0.68 22.98
C LEU A 214 11.84 0.02 23.05
N GLU A 215 12.60 -0.20 24.12
CA GLU A 215 13.95 0.33 24.33
C GLU A 215 15.00 -0.43 23.51
N GLU A 216 14.72 -1.70 23.17
CA GLU A 216 15.60 -2.50 22.32
C GLU A 216 15.43 -2.17 20.82
N LEU A 217 14.34 -1.51 20.42
CA LEU A 217 14.11 -1.11 19.05
C LEU A 217 15.17 -0.07 18.62
N PRO A 218 15.83 -0.24 17.45
CA PRO A 218 16.66 0.82 16.90
C PRO A 218 15.81 2.06 16.62
N HIS A 219 16.38 3.24 16.83
CA HIS A 219 15.58 4.46 16.78
C HIS A 219 16.30 5.70 16.27
N HIS A 220 15.56 6.67 15.74
CA HIS A 220 16.13 7.91 15.20
C HIS A 220 17.15 7.60 14.09
N ILE A 221 16.70 6.94 13.02
CA ILE A 221 17.54 6.62 11.86
C ILE A 221 16.88 7.18 10.60
N VAL A 222 17.64 7.94 9.82
CA VAL A 222 17.15 8.64 8.64
C VAL A 222 17.95 8.21 7.41
N VAL A 223 17.26 7.82 6.36
CA VAL A 223 17.79 7.60 5.00
C VAL A 223 17.37 8.80 4.16
N ASP A 224 18.32 9.63 3.75
CA ASP A 224 18.09 10.92 3.11
C ASP A 224 18.85 11.01 1.79
N ARG A 225 18.14 11.26 0.68
CA ARG A 225 18.75 11.41 -0.66
C ARG A 225 19.65 10.23 -1.05
N CYS A 226 19.26 9.01 -0.71
CA CYS A 226 20.00 7.80 -1.06
C CYS A 226 19.41 7.11 -2.29
N TYR A 227 20.27 6.38 -3.02
CA TYR A 227 19.87 5.49 -4.10
C TYR A 227 20.04 4.04 -3.67
N LEU A 228 18.94 3.36 -3.41
CA LEU A 228 18.90 1.96 -2.97
C LEU A 228 18.37 1.13 -4.12
N HIS A 229 19.07 0.06 -4.50
CA HIS A 229 18.51 -0.82 -5.52
C HIS A 229 18.96 -2.26 -5.42
N GLY A 230 18.07 -3.17 -5.86
CA GLY A 230 18.41 -4.57 -6.05
C GLY A 230 19.38 -4.78 -7.22
N ASP A 231 19.82 -6.03 -7.39
CA ASP A 231 20.53 -6.41 -8.61
C ASP A 231 19.57 -6.30 -9.81
N PRO A 232 19.96 -5.71 -10.95
CA PRO A 232 19.04 -5.47 -12.06
C PRO A 232 18.47 -6.77 -12.66
N LYS A 233 19.17 -7.90 -12.54
CA LYS A 233 18.73 -9.21 -13.04
C LYS A 233 18.07 -10.06 -11.97
N LYS A 234 18.62 -10.07 -10.75
CA LYS A 234 18.15 -10.95 -9.65
C LYS A 234 17.17 -10.26 -8.70
N GLY A 235 17.18 -8.95 -8.65
CA GLY A 235 16.48 -8.14 -7.67
C GLY A 235 17.11 -8.16 -6.28
N SER A 236 16.31 -7.77 -5.30
CA SER A 236 16.52 -7.97 -3.88
C SER A 236 15.16 -8.00 -3.21
N ARG A 237 15.04 -8.66 -2.06
CA ARG A 237 13.70 -8.78 -1.45
C ARG A 237 13.23 -7.45 -0.91
N ARG A 238 14.11 -6.68 -0.27
CA ARG A 238 13.71 -5.43 0.38
C ARG A 238 14.74 -4.31 0.33
N GLY A 239 14.27 -3.08 0.18
CA GLY A 239 15.09 -1.88 0.33
C GLY A 239 15.36 -1.59 1.80
N VAL A 240 14.31 -1.18 2.53
CA VAL A 240 14.41 -0.81 3.95
C VAL A 240 13.40 -1.59 4.80
N ALA A 241 13.88 -2.25 5.85
CA ALA A 241 13.03 -2.74 6.94
C ALA A 241 12.95 -1.68 8.04
N LEU A 242 11.75 -1.19 8.35
CA LEU A 242 11.47 -0.15 9.34
C LEU A 242 10.90 -0.75 10.64
N ASN A 243 11.64 -1.64 11.30
CA ASN A 243 11.22 -2.25 12.56
C ASN A 243 11.82 -1.53 13.77
N GLY A 244 11.64 -0.21 13.84
CA GLY A 244 12.19 0.61 14.90
C GLY A 244 11.26 1.74 15.32
N ARG A 245 11.85 2.82 15.85
CA ARG A 245 11.15 4.04 16.30
C ARG A 245 11.76 5.29 15.66
N HIS A 246 10.96 6.28 15.30
CA HIS A 246 11.46 7.50 14.64
C HIS A 246 12.36 7.19 13.44
N LEU A 247 11.85 6.38 12.50
CA LEU A 247 12.60 6.03 11.30
C LEU A 247 12.07 6.80 10.10
N ALA A 248 12.97 7.26 9.24
CA ALA A 248 12.57 7.98 8.02
C ALA A 248 13.32 7.51 6.77
N VAL A 249 12.61 7.52 5.64
CA VAL A 249 13.17 7.43 4.29
C VAL A 249 12.63 8.63 3.51
N ILE A 250 13.51 9.55 3.15
CA ILE A 250 13.14 10.81 2.50
C ILE A 250 13.98 11.09 1.27
N ASP A 251 13.37 11.76 0.30
CA ASP A 251 14.05 12.29 -0.89
C ASP A 251 14.87 11.23 -1.66
N SER A 252 14.51 9.95 -1.54
CA SER A 252 15.33 8.82 -1.96
C SER A 252 14.75 8.09 -3.18
N HIS A 253 15.59 7.30 -3.84
CA HIS A 253 15.20 6.46 -4.98
C HIS A 253 15.45 4.99 -4.63
N LEU A 254 14.40 4.17 -4.66
CA LEU A 254 14.41 2.75 -4.32
C LEU A 254 13.89 1.94 -5.53
N SER A 255 14.73 1.11 -6.15
CA SER A 255 14.36 0.34 -7.35
C SER A 255 14.80 -1.13 -7.32
N ASP A 256 14.25 -1.94 -8.25
CA ASP A 256 14.61 -3.35 -8.44
C ASP A 256 14.39 -4.28 -7.23
N PHE A 257 13.39 -3.99 -6.39
CA PHE A 257 12.96 -4.90 -5.33
C PHE A 257 11.97 -5.93 -5.87
N LYS A 258 12.48 -7.07 -6.35
CA LYS A 258 11.70 -8.09 -7.06
C LYS A 258 12.23 -9.48 -6.75
N GLU A 259 11.33 -10.44 -6.62
CA GLU A 259 11.63 -11.85 -6.36
C GLU A 259 10.63 -12.74 -7.09
N VAL A 260 11.08 -13.89 -7.60
CA VAL A 260 10.18 -14.92 -8.14
C VAL A 260 9.62 -15.74 -6.99
N GLY A 261 8.29 -15.86 -6.92
CA GLY A 261 7.62 -16.74 -5.96
C GLY A 261 7.58 -16.26 -4.50
N ALA A 262 8.05 -15.05 -4.19
CA ALA A 262 7.99 -14.49 -2.85
C ALA A 262 7.77 -12.97 -2.86
N ASP A 263 7.26 -12.46 -1.74
CA ASP A 263 6.95 -11.04 -1.58
C ASP A 263 8.23 -10.21 -1.48
N SER A 264 8.24 -9.06 -2.15
CA SER A 264 9.36 -8.12 -2.19
C SER A 264 8.85 -6.68 -2.02
N GLN A 265 9.59 -5.85 -1.27
CA GLN A 265 9.14 -4.50 -0.89
C GLN A 265 10.22 -3.43 -1.05
N ALA A 266 9.86 -2.21 -1.44
CA ALA A 266 10.84 -1.12 -1.33
C ALA A 266 11.02 -0.77 0.15
N ILE A 267 9.92 -0.62 0.88
CA ILE A 267 9.90 -0.33 2.32
C ILE A 267 8.88 -1.23 3.01
N MET A 268 9.27 -1.85 4.13
CA MET A 268 8.34 -2.64 4.95
C MET A 268 8.58 -2.45 6.44
N GLY A 269 7.52 -2.33 7.24
CA GLY A 269 7.61 -2.32 8.70
C GLY A 269 6.59 -3.27 9.33
N TRP A 270 7.03 -4.18 10.18
CA TRP A 270 6.12 -5.16 10.82
C TRP A 270 6.32 -5.24 12.34
N ALA A 271 7.45 -4.79 12.86
CA ALA A 271 7.81 -4.92 14.26
C ALA A 271 8.36 -3.63 14.90
N GLY A 272 8.16 -2.48 14.24
CA GLY A 272 8.52 -1.17 14.80
C GLY A 272 7.28 -0.45 15.32
N SER A 273 7.38 0.24 16.45
CA SER A 273 6.23 0.97 17.01
C SER A 273 5.97 2.32 16.33
N GLY A 274 6.94 2.85 15.59
CA GLY A 274 6.89 4.20 15.02
C GLY A 274 7.34 5.29 16.01
N PRO A 275 7.19 6.57 15.65
CA PRO A 275 6.62 7.09 14.39
C PRO A 275 7.48 6.78 13.16
N PHE A 276 6.90 6.91 11.96
CA PHE A 276 7.56 6.66 10.68
C PHE A 276 7.31 7.79 9.68
N LYS A 277 8.32 8.09 8.85
CA LYS A 277 8.20 9.06 7.76
C LYS A 277 8.75 8.53 6.45
N ILE A 278 7.88 8.43 5.44
CA ILE A 278 8.22 8.01 4.08
C ILE A 278 7.76 9.13 3.16
N VAL A 279 8.66 10.04 2.80
CA VAL A 279 8.28 11.28 2.08
C VAL A 279 9.17 11.55 0.87
N ASN A 280 8.54 11.92 -0.26
CA ASN A 280 9.23 12.35 -1.48
C ASN A 280 10.17 11.29 -2.08
N ASN A 281 9.77 10.01 -2.06
CA ASN A 281 10.58 8.92 -2.62
C ASN A 281 10.06 8.44 -3.99
N ARG A 282 10.93 7.80 -4.77
CA ARG A 282 10.54 6.94 -5.91
C ARG A 282 10.73 5.50 -5.44
N LEU A 283 9.67 4.68 -5.50
CA LEU A 283 9.62 3.36 -4.87
C LEU A 283 9.13 2.33 -5.89
N GLU A 284 9.97 1.34 -6.20
CA GLU A 284 9.63 0.22 -7.08
C GLU A 284 9.79 -1.09 -6.35
N ALA A 285 8.74 -1.92 -6.34
CA ALA A 285 8.83 -3.29 -5.88
C ALA A 285 7.81 -4.17 -6.60
N ALA A 286 8.16 -5.44 -6.86
CA ALA A 286 7.27 -6.36 -7.56
C ALA A 286 6.04 -6.69 -6.70
N ALA A 287 6.24 -7.00 -5.40
CA ALA A 287 5.11 -7.13 -4.50
C ALA A 287 4.63 -5.74 -4.05
N GLU A 288 5.02 -5.25 -2.87
CA GLU A 288 4.51 -3.99 -2.30
C GLU A 288 5.60 -2.90 -2.19
N PRO A 289 5.55 -1.79 -2.95
CA PRO A 289 6.39 -0.63 -2.72
C PRO A 289 6.44 -0.19 -1.24
N ILE A 290 5.28 -0.13 -0.57
CA ILE A 290 5.19 0.08 0.88
C ILE A 290 4.23 -0.95 1.49
N ASN A 291 4.67 -1.62 2.57
CA ASN A 291 3.83 -2.51 3.38
C ASN A 291 4.04 -2.28 4.89
N PHE A 292 2.96 -2.27 5.67
CA PHE A 292 3.03 -2.39 7.13
C PHE A 292 2.29 -3.64 7.64
N GLY A 293 3.00 -4.51 8.36
CA GLY A 293 2.55 -5.83 8.82
C GLY A 293 3.18 -6.97 8.00
N GLY A 294 2.47 -8.06 7.75
CA GLY A 294 3.02 -9.21 6.99
C GLY A 294 3.94 -10.14 7.81
N GLY A 295 4.02 -9.92 9.12
CA GLY A 295 4.57 -10.83 10.12
C GLY A 295 4.15 -10.34 11.51
N ASP A 296 4.08 -11.24 12.48
CA ASP A 296 3.66 -10.86 13.83
C ASP A 296 4.81 -10.15 14.59
N PRO A 297 4.55 -8.98 15.22
CA PRO A 297 5.53 -8.32 16.08
C PRO A 297 5.93 -9.21 17.28
N SER A 298 7.22 -9.26 17.60
CA SER A 298 7.75 -9.97 18.77
C SER A 298 7.43 -9.31 20.10
N ILE A 299 7.09 -8.01 20.07
CA ILE A 299 6.71 -7.20 21.22
C ILE A 299 5.19 -7.22 21.36
N ARG A 300 4.71 -7.63 22.54
CA ARG A 300 3.29 -7.72 22.85
C ARG A 300 2.60 -6.36 22.70
N ASP A 301 1.38 -6.36 22.19
CA ASP A 301 0.50 -5.19 22.02
C ASP A 301 1.08 -4.10 21.08
N LEU A 302 2.13 -4.42 20.30
CA LEU A 302 2.73 -3.50 19.34
C LEU A 302 1.91 -3.42 18.05
N VAL A 303 1.50 -2.19 17.72
CA VAL A 303 0.91 -1.81 16.43
C VAL A 303 1.77 -0.67 15.85
N PRO A 304 2.37 -0.82 14.66
CA PRO A 304 3.06 0.29 13.99
C PRO A 304 2.14 1.52 13.91
N SER A 305 2.59 2.63 14.49
CA SER A 305 1.73 3.80 14.66
C SER A 305 2.39 5.08 14.14
N ASP A 306 1.58 6.11 13.90
CA ASP A 306 2.03 7.47 13.60
C ASP A 306 2.89 7.51 12.33
N ILE A 307 2.23 7.21 11.21
CA ILE A 307 2.88 6.93 9.92
C ILE A 307 2.55 8.06 8.94
N GLU A 308 3.60 8.72 8.44
CA GLU A 308 3.52 9.72 7.38
C GLU A 308 3.97 9.14 6.03
N ILE A 309 3.09 9.16 5.04
CA ILE A 309 3.37 8.76 3.65
C ILE A 309 2.92 9.87 2.71
N ARG A 310 3.87 10.68 2.21
CA ARG A 310 3.54 11.82 1.33
C ARG A 310 4.46 11.96 0.14
N HIS A 311 3.93 12.44 -0.98
CA HIS A 311 4.71 12.81 -2.16
C HIS A 311 5.56 11.66 -2.73
N ASN A 312 5.20 10.40 -2.45
CA ASN A 312 5.90 9.25 -2.99
C ASN A 312 5.33 8.86 -4.35
N HIS A 313 6.23 8.48 -5.25
CA HIS A 313 5.89 7.83 -6.50
C HIS A 313 6.11 6.33 -6.35
N MET A 314 5.03 5.57 -6.17
CA MET A 314 5.03 4.11 -6.07
C MET A 314 4.66 3.52 -7.43
N THR A 315 5.56 2.77 -8.05
CA THR A 315 5.30 2.23 -9.39
C THR A 315 5.99 0.90 -9.63
N LYS A 316 5.41 0.09 -10.51
CA LYS A 316 6.05 -1.11 -11.05
C LYS A 316 6.49 -0.86 -12.49
N PRO A 317 7.76 -1.13 -12.86
CA PRO A 317 8.19 -1.09 -14.25
C PRO A 317 7.36 -2.02 -15.14
N LEU A 318 6.88 -1.52 -16.28
CA LEU A 318 6.14 -2.34 -17.25
C LEU A 318 7.00 -3.45 -17.88
N SER A 319 8.33 -3.33 -17.82
CA SER A 319 9.24 -4.42 -18.18
C SER A 319 9.09 -5.66 -17.29
N TRP A 320 8.39 -5.57 -16.14
CA TRP A 320 8.09 -6.73 -15.29
C TRP A 320 6.76 -7.40 -15.65
N LYS A 321 5.99 -6.84 -16.58
CA LYS A 321 4.67 -7.33 -16.95
C LYS A 321 4.72 -8.11 -18.26
N HIS A 322 4.30 -9.37 -18.20
CA HIS A 322 4.16 -10.20 -19.39
C HIS A 322 3.25 -9.53 -20.44
N GLY A 323 3.70 -9.51 -21.69
CA GLY A 323 2.98 -8.93 -22.83
C GLY A 323 3.19 -7.43 -23.05
N GLU A 324 3.85 -6.71 -22.15
CA GLU A 324 4.24 -5.31 -22.40
C GLU A 324 5.52 -5.23 -23.25
N PRO A 325 5.69 -4.17 -24.07
CA PRO A 325 6.95 -3.90 -24.76
C PRO A 325 8.12 -3.82 -23.77
N GLY A 326 9.18 -4.59 -24.01
CA GLY A 326 10.36 -4.62 -23.14
C GLY A 326 10.21 -5.51 -21.90
N TYR A 327 9.23 -6.42 -21.87
CA TYR A 327 9.16 -7.46 -20.84
C TYR A 327 10.50 -8.19 -20.70
N ASP A 328 11.01 -8.28 -19.47
CA ASP A 328 12.34 -8.80 -19.16
C ASP A 328 12.42 -10.34 -19.14
N GLY A 329 11.28 -11.01 -19.41
CA GLY A 329 11.18 -12.47 -19.46
C GLY A 329 10.97 -13.14 -18.10
N SER A 330 10.96 -12.39 -17.00
CA SER A 330 10.90 -12.94 -15.64
C SER A 330 9.52 -12.77 -15.01
N SER A 331 8.99 -13.87 -14.45
CA SER A 331 7.70 -13.87 -13.75
C SER A 331 7.88 -13.47 -12.27
N TRP A 332 8.13 -12.17 -12.05
CA TRP A 332 8.22 -11.62 -10.70
C TRP A 332 6.89 -11.78 -9.96
N ALA A 333 6.91 -12.04 -8.65
CA ALA A 333 5.70 -12.18 -7.84
C ALA A 333 5.01 -10.83 -7.63
N VAL A 334 4.25 -10.40 -8.64
CA VAL A 334 3.57 -9.10 -8.61
C VAL A 334 2.35 -9.08 -7.70
N LYS A 335 2.32 -8.11 -6.78
CA LYS A 335 1.19 -7.80 -5.89
C LYS A 335 0.81 -6.33 -5.99
N ASN A 336 0.17 -5.77 -4.97
CA ASN A 336 -0.41 -4.44 -4.87
C ASN A 336 0.63 -3.30 -4.69
N LEU A 337 0.24 -2.04 -4.81
CA LEU A 337 1.17 -0.89 -4.69
C LEU A 337 1.36 -0.42 -3.24
N PHE A 338 0.35 -0.61 -2.40
CA PHE A 338 0.39 -0.24 -0.98
C PHE A 338 -0.44 -1.22 -0.16
N GLU A 339 0.06 -1.62 1.02
CA GLU A 339 -0.68 -2.49 1.93
C GLU A 339 -0.50 -2.13 3.40
N LEU A 340 -1.62 -2.18 4.13
CA LEU A 340 -1.66 -2.22 5.58
C LEU A 340 -2.27 -3.55 6.02
N LYS A 341 -1.60 -4.21 6.95
CA LYS A 341 -2.06 -5.41 7.67
C LYS A 341 -2.09 -5.20 9.18
N ASN A 342 -1.22 -4.35 9.69
CA ASN A 342 -1.21 -3.91 11.08
C ASN A 342 -0.64 -2.48 11.16
N ALA A 343 -1.49 -1.48 11.35
CA ALA A 343 -1.10 -0.08 11.43
C ALA A 343 -2.17 0.80 12.12
N ARG A 344 -1.72 1.90 12.74
CA ARG A 344 -2.60 2.87 13.40
C ARG A 344 -2.17 4.31 13.10
N ARG A 345 -3.14 5.24 12.94
CA ARG A 345 -2.88 6.67 12.72
C ARG A 345 -1.94 6.90 11.53
N VAL A 346 -2.45 6.62 10.34
CA VAL A 346 -1.72 6.66 9.08
C VAL A 346 -2.24 7.80 8.20
N VAL A 347 -1.32 8.61 7.69
CA VAL A 347 -1.62 9.62 6.66
C VAL A 347 -0.94 9.23 5.36
N ILE A 348 -1.74 8.99 4.34
CA ILE A 348 -1.32 8.75 2.96
C ILE A 348 -1.87 9.88 2.10
N ASP A 349 -1.03 10.88 1.83
CA ASP A 349 -1.47 12.13 1.22
C ASP A 349 -0.56 12.60 0.06
N GLY A 350 -1.14 12.93 -1.09
CA GLY A 350 -0.38 13.52 -2.19
C GLY A 350 0.57 12.57 -2.90
N ASN A 351 0.24 11.27 -2.98
CA ASN A 351 1.07 10.25 -3.63
C ASN A 351 0.58 9.90 -5.05
N VAL A 352 1.47 9.35 -5.86
CA VAL A 352 1.13 8.71 -7.15
C VAL A 352 1.44 7.22 -7.05
N LEU A 353 0.41 6.39 -7.23
CA LEU A 353 0.47 4.93 -7.22
C LEU A 353 0.08 4.45 -8.61
N GLU A 354 1.00 3.83 -9.36
CA GLU A 354 0.70 3.41 -10.74
C GLU A 354 1.35 2.09 -11.17
N HIS A 355 0.74 1.46 -12.17
CA HIS A 355 1.13 0.18 -12.77
C HIS A 355 1.02 -0.99 -11.80
N ASN A 356 -0.14 -1.65 -11.84
CA ASN A 356 -0.45 -2.78 -10.98
C ASN A 356 -1.37 -3.77 -11.69
N TRP A 357 -1.03 -5.05 -11.73
CA TRP A 357 -1.79 -6.04 -12.50
C TRP A 357 -2.03 -7.30 -11.71
N GLU A 358 -3.03 -8.07 -12.15
CA GLU A 358 -3.30 -9.39 -11.61
C GLU A 358 -2.14 -10.35 -11.91
N HIS A 359 -1.60 -10.95 -10.86
CA HIS A 359 -0.58 -12.00 -10.94
C HIS A 359 -0.55 -12.83 -9.65
N ALA A 360 0.36 -12.54 -8.71
CA ALA A 360 0.44 -13.23 -7.41
C ALA A 360 -0.60 -12.72 -6.38
N GLN A 361 -1.42 -11.74 -6.80
CA GLN A 361 -2.63 -11.24 -6.16
C GLN A 361 -3.66 -10.89 -7.24
N ASN A 362 -4.90 -10.66 -6.82
CA ASN A 362 -6.06 -10.39 -7.69
C ASN A 362 -6.12 -8.97 -8.29
N GLY A 363 -5.01 -8.23 -8.29
CA GLY A 363 -4.85 -6.98 -9.05
C GLY A 363 -5.32 -5.69 -8.38
N PHE A 364 -5.73 -5.70 -7.10
CA PHE A 364 -6.00 -4.46 -6.35
C PHE A 364 -4.73 -3.64 -6.14
N ALA A 365 -4.81 -2.32 -6.31
CA ALA A 365 -3.70 -1.38 -6.09
C ALA A 365 -3.41 -1.17 -4.60
N VAL A 366 -4.45 -1.14 -3.76
CA VAL A 366 -4.34 -0.82 -2.33
C VAL A 366 -5.07 -1.86 -1.50
N LEU A 367 -4.41 -2.37 -0.45
CA LEU A 367 -5.00 -3.35 0.48
C LEU A 367 -4.96 -2.82 1.92
N PHE A 368 -6.13 -2.70 2.54
CA PHE A 368 -6.30 -2.53 3.99
C PHE A 368 -6.90 -3.82 4.55
N THR A 369 -6.03 -4.80 4.73
CA THR A 369 -6.36 -6.19 4.99
C THR A 369 -5.82 -6.58 6.36
N VAL A 370 -6.56 -6.29 7.45
CA VAL A 370 -6.03 -6.54 8.81
C VAL A 370 -5.64 -8.01 8.98
N ARG A 371 -4.40 -8.27 9.44
CA ARG A 371 -3.87 -9.63 9.65
C ARG A 371 -3.21 -9.79 11.00
N ASN A 372 -3.61 -10.85 11.68
CA ASN A 372 -2.79 -11.54 12.67
C ASN A 372 -2.04 -12.63 11.92
N GLN A 373 -0.96 -12.24 11.24
CA GLN A 373 -0.35 -12.99 10.14
C GLN A 373 -0.06 -14.45 10.53
N ASP A 374 0.60 -14.65 11.66
CA ASP A 374 1.04 -15.97 12.15
C ASP A 374 0.19 -16.47 13.34
N GLY A 375 -0.87 -15.74 13.71
CA GLY A 375 -1.84 -16.12 14.73
C GLY A 375 -1.42 -15.76 16.17
N THR A 376 -0.31 -15.03 16.36
CA THR A 376 0.30 -14.68 17.65
C THR A 376 0.15 -13.20 18.05
N ALA A 377 -0.34 -12.34 17.15
CA ALA A 377 -0.58 -10.91 17.38
C ALA A 377 -2.08 -10.56 17.33
N PRO A 378 -2.90 -10.99 18.31
CA PRO A 378 -4.34 -10.76 18.27
C PRO A 378 -4.76 -9.28 18.38
N TRP A 379 -3.83 -8.41 18.75
CA TRP A 379 -4.02 -6.95 18.83
C TRP A 379 -3.80 -6.25 17.48
N SER A 380 -3.45 -6.97 16.41
CA SER A 380 -3.32 -6.38 15.07
C SER A 380 -4.55 -5.58 14.69
N ALA A 381 -4.34 -4.37 14.19
CA ALA A 381 -5.40 -3.43 13.88
C ALA A 381 -5.10 -2.68 12.58
N ILE A 382 -6.15 -2.25 11.87
CA ILE A 382 -6.05 -1.16 10.91
C ILE A 382 -7.04 -0.09 11.36
N GLU A 383 -6.54 0.98 11.98
CA GLU A 383 -7.43 2.05 12.44
C GLU A 383 -6.81 3.43 12.28
N ASP A 384 -7.67 4.44 12.14
CA ASP A 384 -7.26 5.82 11.96
C ASP A 384 -6.42 6.03 10.69
N VAL A 385 -6.99 5.70 9.53
CA VAL A 385 -6.30 5.81 8.23
C VAL A 385 -6.92 6.91 7.39
N ARG A 386 -6.09 7.86 6.94
CA ARG A 386 -6.44 8.88 5.96
C ARG A 386 -5.74 8.58 4.64
N PHE A 387 -6.51 8.24 3.62
CA PHE A 387 -6.05 8.06 2.24
C PHE A 387 -6.61 9.21 1.41
N THR A 388 -5.83 10.28 1.25
CA THR A 388 -6.31 11.55 0.70
C THR A 388 -5.45 12.11 -0.43
N ASN A 389 -6.06 12.82 -1.38
CA ASN A 389 -5.31 13.54 -2.41
C ASN A 389 -4.28 12.68 -3.17
N ASN A 390 -4.58 11.40 -3.42
CA ASN A 390 -3.70 10.52 -4.18
C ASN A 390 -4.20 10.34 -5.61
N ILE A 391 -3.28 10.02 -6.51
CA ILE A 391 -3.59 9.44 -7.81
C ILE A 391 -3.29 7.95 -7.73
N VAL A 392 -4.30 7.12 -8.00
CA VAL A 392 -4.15 5.68 -8.20
C VAL A 392 -4.55 5.37 -9.63
N ARG A 393 -3.63 4.83 -10.43
CA ARG A 393 -3.92 4.58 -11.84
C ARG A 393 -3.26 3.35 -12.43
N HIS A 394 -3.73 2.94 -13.61
CA HIS A 394 -3.12 1.85 -14.37
C HIS A 394 -3.11 0.56 -13.54
N SER A 395 -4.27 0.16 -13.03
CA SER A 395 -4.38 -0.94 -12.07
C SER A 395 -5.50 -1.92 -12.39
N GLY A 396 -5.36 -3.21 -12.06
CA GLY A 396 -6.43 -4.20 -12.25
C GLY A 396 -7.68 -3.96 -11.37
N SER A 397 -7.54 -3.35 -10.20
CA SER A 397 -8.63 -2.97 -9.28
C SER A 397 -8.13 -1.89 -8.30
N GLY A 398 -9.06 -1.19 -7.64
CA GLY A 398 -8.75 -0.06 -6.76
C GLY A 398 -8.31 -0.48 -5.36
N LEU A 399 -9.17 -0.23 -4.37
CA LEU A 399 -8.93 -0.49 -2.95
C LEU A 399 -9.70 -1.72 -2.46
N ASN A 400 -9.03 -2.61 -1.73
CA ASN A 400 -9.65 -3.69 -0.96
C ASN A 400 -9.51 -3.42 0.54
N LEU A 401 -10.60 -3.55 1.28
CA LEU A 401 -10.68 -3.25 2.71
C LEU A 401 -11.44 -4.39 3.41
N ILE A 402 -10.89 -4.91 4.50
CA ILE A 402 -11.57 -5.92 5.33
C ILE A 402 -11.74 -5.45 6.77
N GLY A 403 -12.85 -5.82 7.40
CA GLY A 403 -13.12 -5.49 8.80
C GLY A 403 -12.41 -6.39 9.80
N HIS A 404 -12.32 -7.67 9.49
CA HIS A 404 -11.76 -8.70 10.36
C HIS A 404 -10.87 -9.66 9.56
N ASP A 405 -9.93 -10.31 10.25
CA ASP A 405 -9.02 -11.26 9.64
C ASP A 405 -9.74 -12.56 9.22
N ASP A 406 -9.92 -12.73 7.92
CA ASP A 406 -10.47 -13.93 7.30
C ASP A 406 -9.51 -15.14 7.21
N ASN A 407 -8.25 -15.00 7.65
CA ASN A 407 -7.30 -16.13 7.69
C ASN A 407 -7.36 -16.94 9.00
N HIS A 408 -7.79 -16.34 10.11
CA HIS A 408 -7.74 -16.96 11.45
C HIS A 408 -9.06 -16.83 12.23
N PRO A 409 -10.14 -17.51 11.81
CA PRO A 409 -11.45 -17.44 12.48
C PRO A 409 -11.44 -17.97 13.94
N PRO A 410 -12.37 -17.50 14.81
CA PRO A 410 -13.45 -16.57 14.47
C PRO A 410 -13.14 -15.08 14.58
N ASP A 411 -12.18 -14.60 15.38
CA ASP A 411 -11.81 -13.17 15.45
C ASP A 411 -10.51 -12.98 16.24
N ARG A 412 -9.37 -12.86 15.57
CA ARG A 412 -8.08 -12.62 16.22
C ARG A 412 -7.43 -11.30 15.80
N THR A 413 -8.20 -10.31 15.40
CA THR A 413 -7.72 -8.94 15.18
C THR A 413 -8.68 -7.94 15.79
N VAL A 414 -8.21 -6.71 15.98
CA VAL A 414 -9.10 -5.58 16.23
C VAL A 414 -9.84 -5.27 14.92
N GLN A 415 -11.13 -4.97 15.02
CA GLN A 415 -11.94 -4.54 13.87
C GLN A 415 -11.32 -3.31 13.19
N THR A 416 -11.17 -3.37 11.86
CA THR A 416 -10.75 -2.23 11.04
C THR A 416 -11.77 -1.10 11.15
N LYS A 417 -11.30 0.11 11.52
CA LYS A 417 -12.22 1.23 11.76
C LYS A 417 -11.62 2.63 11.55
N ARG A 418 -12.50 3.62 11.36
CA ARG A 418 -12.14 5.04 11.15
C ARG A 418 -11.20 5.17 9.96
N ILE A 419 -11.74 4.92 8.78
CA ILE A 419 -11.03 5.00 7.50
C ILE A 419 -11.64 6.11 6.66
N LEU A 420 -10.82 7.06 6.21
CA LEU A 420 -11.22 8.14 5.31
C LEU A 420 -10.51 7.95 3.96
N VAL A 421 -11.30 7.75 2.91
CA VAL A 421 -10.85 7.75 1.51
C VAL A 421 -11.42 8.99 0.85
N LYS A 422 -10.61 10.04 0.70
CA LYS A 422 -11.11 11.35 0.28
C LYS A 422 -10.28 12.04 -0.80
N ASN A 423 -10.95 12.66 -1.76
CA ASN A 423 -10.29 13.52 -2.75
C ASN A 423 -9.20 12.80 -3.56
N ASN A 424 -9.39 11.52 -3.86
CA ASN A 424 -8.46 10.76 -4.69
C ASN A 424 -8.98 10.68 -6.14
N LEU A 425 -8.04 10.65 -7.08
CA LEU A 425 -8.31 10.32 -8.47
C LEU A 425 -7.95 8.85 -8.72
N TRP A 426 -8.91 8.08 -9.22
CA TRP A 426 -8.74 6.70 -9.65
C TRP A 426 -8.92 6.62 -11.16
N GLU A 427 -7.86 6.30 -11.90
CA GLU A 427 -7.83 6.39 -13.36
C GLU A 427 -7.39 5.07 -13.99
N ASP A 428 -8.05 4.62 -15.05
CA ASP A 428 -7.67 3.39 -15.76
C ASP A 428 -7.60 2.17 -14.80
N ILE A 429 -8.73 1.87 -14.17
CA ILE A 429 -8.88 0.77 -13.20
C ILE A 429 -9.65 -0.42 -13.82
N GLY A 430 -8.96 -1.52 -14.06
CA GLY A 430 -9.47 -2.75 -14.66
C GLY A 430 -9.11 -2.88 -16.14
N GLY A 431 -9.88 -3.68 -16.87
CA GLY A 431 -9.64 -3.97 -18.28
C GLY A 431 -8.55 -5.01 -18.54
N THR A 432 -8.52 -5.52 -19.77
CA THR A 432 -7.66 -6.66 -20.16
C THR A 432 -6.18 -6.39 -20.04
N ARG A 433 -5.76 -5.12 -20.13
CA ARG A 433 -4.36 -4.74 -19.98
C ARG A 433 -3.86 -5.05 -18.57
N TRP A 434 -4.61 -4.68 -17.54
CA TRP A 434 -4.19 -4.83 -16.14
C TRP A 434 -4.70 -6.12 -15.49
N GLY A 435 -5.70 -6.76 -16.06
CA GLY A 435 -6.38 -7.91 -15.45
C GLY A 435 -7.22 -7.48 -14.25
N GLY A 436 -7.52 -8.43 -13.35
CA GLY A 436 -8.36 -8.17 -12.18
C GLY A 436 -9.83 -7.92 -12.54
N ARG A 437 -10.66 -7.67 -11.52
CA ARG A 437 -12.11 -7.52 -11.69
C ARG A 437 -12.56 -6.08 -12.00
N GLY A 438 -11.63 -5.12 -12.06
CA GLY A 438 -11.95 -3.70 -12.22
C GLY A 438 -12.82 -3.12 -11.10
N ILE A 439 -12.85 -3.72 -9.91
CA ILE A 439 -13.62 -3.22 -8.77
C ILE A 439 -12.93 -1.97 -8.24
N LEU A 440 -13.67 -0.88 -8.05
CA LEU A 440 -13.10 0.36 -7.50
C LEU A 440 -12.87 0.26 -5.98
N PHE A 441 -13.91 -0.10 -5.22
CA PHE A 441 -13.84 -0.29 -3.78
C PHE A 441 -14.40 -1.67 -3.39
N GLN A 442 -13.60 -2.50 -2.75
CA GLN A 442 -14.05 -3.75 -2.15
C GLN A 442 -14.03 -3.59 -0.63
N VAL A 443 -15.17 -3.87 0.02
CA VAL A 443 -15.35 -3.71 1.46
C VAL A 443 -15.94 -4.99 2.00
N LEU A 444 -15.15 -5.75 2.76
CA LEU A 444 -15.51 -7.09 3.21
C LEU A 444 -15.46 -7.22 4.73
N TRP A 445 -16.09 -8.25 5.26
CA TRP A 445 -15.84 -8.74 6.60
C TRP A 445 -16.08 -7.72 7.73
N GLY A 446 -17.12 -6.89 7.64
CA GLY A 446 -17.66 -6.11 8.77
C GLY A 446 -16.77 -5.02 9.36
N THR A 447 -16.70 -3.87 8.70
CA THR A 447 -15.90 -2.71 9.13
C THR A 447 -16.73 -1.71 9.95
N SER A 448 -16.09 -0.76 10.62
CA SER A 448 -16.80 0.36 11.24
C SER A 448 -16.23 1.72 10.85
N ASP A 449 -17.10 2.74 10.75
CA ASP A 449 -16.70 4.14 10.57
C ASP A 449 -15.82 4.33 9.29
N VAL A 450 -16.33 3.92 8.13
CA VAL A 450 -15.65 4.10 6.83
C VAL A 450 -16.35 5.20 6.03
N VAL A 451 -15.57 6.21 5.63
CA VAL A 451 -16.01 7.35 4.83
C VAL A 451 -15.27 7.37 3.50
N ILE A 452 -16.02 7.30 2.41
CA ILE A 452 -15.51 7.45 1.04
C ILE A 452 -16.21 8.65 0.41
N GLU A 453 -15.47 9.75 0.25
CA GLU A 453 -16.05 11.01 -0.24
C GLU A 453 -15.18 11.79 -1.21
N ASP A 454 -15.83 12.57 -2.08
CA ASP A 454 -15.14 13.51 -2.98
C ASP A 454 -14.11 12.83 -3.90
N ASN A 455 -14.28 11.54 -4.23
CA ASN A 455 -13.39 10.82 -5.15
C ASN A 455 -13.94 10.85 -6.57
N THR A 456 -13.04 10.84 -7.56
CA THR A 456 -13.39 10.58 -8.97
C THR A 456 -12.75 9.27 -9.41
N GLY A 457 -13.55 8.35 -9.96
CA GLY A 457 -13.08 7.02 -10.36
C GLY A 457 -13.48 6.62 -11.77
N MET A 458 -12.55 6.01 -12.49
CA MET A 458 -12.72 5.46 -13.84
C MET A 458 -12.32 3.98 -13.83
N GLN A 459 -13.23 3.16 -13.34
CA GLN A 459 -13.10 1.71 -13.30
C GLN A 459 -13.86 1.02 -14.42
N THR A 460 -13.67 -0.29 -14.61
CA THR A 460 -14.47 -1.13 -15.55
C THR A 460 -15.48 -2.02 -14.85
N GLY A 461 -15.27 -2.38 -13.58
CA GLY A 461 -16.14 -3.25 -12.79
C GLY A 461 -17.05 -2.48 -11.84
N SER A 462 -17.49 -3.13 -10.76
CA SER A 462 -18.34 -2.54 -9.72
C SER A 462 -17.71 -1.32 -9.05
N VAL A 463 -18.56 -0.39 -8.61
CA VAL A 463 -18.18 0.74 -7.75
C VAL A 463 -17.81 0.23 -6.36
N ILE A 464 -18.74 -0.47 -5.71
CA ILE A 464 -18.54 -1.12 -4.42
C ILE A 464 -18.85 -2.60 -4.56
N HIS A 465 -18.00 -3.45 -4.01
CA HIS A 465 -18.25 -4.88 -3.85
C HIS A 465 -18.19 -5.26 -2.36
N SER A 466 -19.25 -5.86 -1.84
CA SER A 466 -19.32 -6.27 -0.43
C SER A 466 -19.73 -7.72 -0.21
N GLU A 467 -19.16 -8.33 0.82
CA GLU A 467 -19.46 -9.68 1.30
C GLU A 467 -19.07 -9.82 2.79
N GLY A 468 -19.67 -10.80 3.47
CA GLY A 468 -19.39 -11.12 4.87
C GLY A 468 -20.32 -10.38 5.84
N PRO A 469 -19.95 -10.29 7.13
CA PRO A 469 -20.73 -9.55 8.12
C PRO A 469 -20.97 -8.08 7.73
N PRO A 470 -22.09 -7.47 8.16
CA PRO A 470 -22.41 -6.08 7.83
C PRO A 470 -21.39 -5.07 8.37
N HIS A 471 -21.20 -4.00 7.61
CA HIS A 471 -20.43 -2.81 7.94
C HIS A 471 -21.31 -1.81 8.70
N THR A 472 -20.72 -1.03 9.60
CA THR A 472 -21.45 -0.04 10.41
C THR A 472 -20.89 1.37 10.23
N ALA A 473 -21.78 2.37 10.31
CA ALA A 473 -21.42 3.78 10.12
C ALA A 473 -20.65 4.04 8.81
N PHE A 474 -21.19 3.52 7.69
CA PHE A 474 -20.62 3.69 6.37
C PHE A 474 -21.16 4.95 5.69
N VAL A 475 -20.27 5.75 5.09
CA VAL A 475 -20.63 6.96 4.35
C VAL A 475 -19.99 6.90 2.96
N PHE A 476 -20.82 7.02 1.93
CA PHE A 476 -20.40 7.10 0.53
C PHE A 476 -21.07 8.31 -0.12
N ARG A 477 -20.35 9.43 -0.26
CA ARG A 477 -20.96 10.68 -0.72
C ARG A 477 -20.12 11.52 -1.65
N ARG A 478 -20.78 12.29 -2.51
CA ARG A 478 -20.13 13.27 -3.41
C ARG A 478 -19.01 12.69 -4.27
N ASN A 479 -19.09 11.41 -4.62
CA ASN A 479 -18.13 10.78 -5.52
C ASN A 479 -18.65 10.79 -6.98
N VAL A 480 -17.74 10.70 -7.96
CA VAL A 480 -18.06 10.71 -9.40
C VAL A 480 -17.44 9.50 -10.09
N MET A 481 -18.26 8.65 -10.73
CA MET A 481 -17.78 7.43 -11.39
C MET A 481 -18.82 6.81 -12.32
N PRO A 482 -18.45 5.93 -13.26
CA PRO A 482 -19.41 5.09 -13.94
C PRO A 482 -20.00 4.02 -13.02
N HIS A 483 -21.28 3.67 -13.23
CA HIS A 483 -21.96 2.57 -12.54
C HIS A 483 -21.38 1.20 -12.96
N ASN A 484 -21.13 1.04 -14.26
CA ASN A 484 -20.63 -0.19 -14.90
C ASN A 484 -21.40 -1.45 -14.45
N GLU A 485 -20.68 -2.57 -14.28
CA GLU A 485 -21.20 -3.93 -14.16
C GLU A 485 -22.34 -4.03 -13.13
N TRP A 486 -22.13 -3.54 -11.91
CA TRP A 486 -23.10 -3.69 -10.82
C TRP A 486 -23.23 -2.48 -9.89
N GLY A 487 -22.54 -1.37 -10.15
CA GLY A 487 -22.54 -0.21 -9.26
C GLY A 487 -22.19 -0.60 -7.82
N ILE A 488 -23.08 -0.36 -6.86
CA ILE A 488 -22.96 -0.87 -5.48
C ILE A 488 -23.54 -2.29 -5.43
N PHE A 489 -22.69 -3.29 -5.23
CA PHE A 489 -23.03 -4.70 -5.27
C PHE A 489 -22.72 -5.40 -3.95
N GLY A 490 -23.66 -6.23 -3.49
CA GLY A 490 -23.46 -7.17 -2.39
C GLY A 490 -23.63 -8.60 -2.89
N ARG A 491 -22.69 -9.48 -2.54
CA ARG A 491 -22.81 -10.92 -2.80
C ARG A 491 -24.15 -11.43 -2.25
N ASP A 492 -24.85 -12.28 -2.98
CA ASP A 492 -26.15 -12.84 -2.58
C ASP A 492 -27.31 -11.83 -2.35
N ALA A 493 -27.07 -10.51 -2.41
CA ALA A 493 -28.08 -9.45 -2.25
C ALA A 493 -28.39 -8.71 -3.57
N GLY A 494 -27.43 -8.63 -4.49
CA GLY A 494 -27.56 -7.94 -5.77
C GLY A 494 -27.09 -6.49 -5.71
N THR A 495 -27.72 -5.60 -6.48
CA THR A 495 -27.30 -4.20 -6.66
C THR A 495 -28.14 -3.21 -5.84
N GLY A 496 -27.54 -2.09 -5.46
CA GLY A 496 -28.23 -0.90 -4.95
C GLY A 496 -28.77 -1.07 -3.53
N ILE A 497 -30.01 -0.65 -3.29
CA ILE A 497 -30.68 -0.65 -1.97
C ILE A 497 -30.59 -2.02 -1.30
N ARG A 498 -30.75 -3.13 -2.03
CA ARG A 498 -30.65 -4.48 -1.44
C ARG A 498 -29.24 -4.77 -0.90
N ALA A 499 -28.20 -4.35 -1.61
CA ALA A 499 -26.82 -4.45 -1.12
C ALA A 499 -26.60 -3.57 0.10
N LEU A 500 -27.14 -2.34 0.08
CA LEU A 500 -27.03 -1.40 1.20
C LEU A 500 -27.75 -1.91 2.46
N GLU A 501 -28.95 -2.47 2.33
CA GLU A 501 -29.69 -3.05 3.45
C GLU A 501 -28.99 -4.27 4.05
N ALA A 502 -28.40 -5.13 3.20
CA ALA A 502 -27.72 -6.34 3.62
C ALA A 502 -26.36 -6.07 4.28
N TYR A 503 -25.53 -5.22 3.66
CA TYR A 503 -24.13 -5.08 4.02
C TYR A 503 -23.78 -3.74 4.66
N PHE A 504 -24.60 -2.70 4.49
CA PHE A 504 -24.32 -1.36 5.01
C PHE A 504 -25.55 -0.75 5.73
N PRO A 505 -26.15 -1.45 6.71
CA PRO A 505 -27.37 -0.99 7.36
C PRO A 505 -27.18 0.41 7.96
N GLY A 506 -28.05 1.34 7.57
CA GLY A 506 -28.01 2.73 8.01
C GLY A 506 -26.94 3.60 7.34
N ALA A 507 -26.35 3.15 6.22
CA ALA A 507 -25.37 3.94 5.50
C ALA A 507 -25.91 5.24 4.90
N VAL A 508 -25.04 6.24 4.81
CA VAL A 508 -25.31 7.50 4.11
C VAL A 508 -24.77 7.39 2.69
N VAL A 509 -25.66 7.32 1.71
CA VAL A 509 -25.30 7.25 0.29
C VAL A 509 -25.99 8.37 -0.48
N THR A 510 -25.31 9.49 -0.70
CA THR A 510 -25.92 10.70 -1.27
C THR A 510 -24.92 11.62 -1.99
N GLY A 511 -25.41 12.46 -2.90
CA GLY A 511 -24.58 13.43 -3.63
C GLY A 511 -23.62 12.82 -4.65
N ASN A 512 -23.66 11.49 -4.85
CA ASN A 512 -22.82 10.83 -5.84
C ASN A 512 -23.37 11.07 -7.25
N ILE A 513 -22.48 11.07 -8.24
CA ILE A 513 -22.83 11.11 -9.66
C ILE A 513 -22.35 9.82 -10.32
N PHE A 514 -23.31 9.05 -10.85
CA PHE A 514 -23.07 7.82 -11.59
C PHE A 514 -23.29 8.04 -13.09
N ALA A 515 -22.44 7.48 -13.95
CA ALA A 515 -22.78 7.28 -15.37
C ALA A 515 -23.41 5.90 -15.59
N GLY A 516 -24.59 5.87 -16.19
CA GLY A 516 -25.42 4.68 -16.32
C GLY A 516 -25.99 4.22 -14.98
N GLY A 517 -26.67 3.07 -14.98
CA GLY A 517 -27.35 2.51 -13.81
C GLY A 517 -28.81 2.95 -13.68
N ASP A 518 -29.59 2.20 -12.91
CA ASP A 518 -30.99 2.51 -12.61
C ASP A 518 -31.11 3.31 -11.32
N SER A 519 -31.51 4.58 -11.43
CA SER A 519 -31.66 5.47 -10.28
C SER A 519 -32.66 4.98 -9.23
N LEU A 520 -33.64 4.13 -9.62
CA LEU A 520 -34.64 3.59 -8.71
C LEU A 520 -34.05 2.57 -7.72
N LEU A 521 -32.86 2.04 -8.01
CA LEU A 521 -32.15 1.10 -7.14
C LEU A 521 -31.29 1.80 -6.08
N TYR A 522 -31.27 3.14 -6.01
CA TYR A 522 -30.38 3.89 -5.13
C TYR A 522 -31.14 4.88 -4.25
N PRO A 523 -30.60 5.24 -3.07
CA PRO A 523 -31.18 6.30 -2.24
C PRO A 523 -31.30 7.63 -2.97
N SER A 524 -32.31 8.41 -2.63
CA SER A 524 -32.52 9.76 -3.16
C SER A 524 -31.32 10.67 -2.87
N GLY A 525 -31.03 11.61 -3.76
CA GLY A 525 -29.90 12.54 -3.65
C GLY A 525 -28.66 12.12 -4.44
N ASN A 526 -28.66 10.94 -5.04
CA ASN A 526 -27.68 10.55 -6.06
C ASN A 526 -28.17 10.95 -7.46
N ARG A 527 -27.24 11.34 -8.34
CA ARG A 527 -27.51 11.74 -9.73
C ARG A 527 -27.00 10.67 -10.69
N PHE A 528 -27.76 10.44 -11.76
CA PHE A 528 -27.41 9.50 -12.81
C PHE A 528 -27.38 10.25 -14.14
N VAL A 529 -26.31 10.08 -14.91
CA VAL A 529 -26.16 10.61 -16.28
C VAL A 529 -26.02 9.46 -17.26
N ASP A 530 -26.31 9.71 -18.54
CA ASP A 530 -26.46 8.64 -19.53
C ASP A 530 -25.14 7.95 -19.87
N SER A 531 -24.03 8.69 -19.95
CA SER A 531 -22.72 8.12 -20.32
C SER A 531 -21.55 8.66 -19.51
N ALA A 532 -20.45 7.90 -19.47
CA ALA A 532 -19.19 8.36 -18.88
C ALA A 532 -18.61 9.58 -19.62
N GLY A 533 -18.95 9.76 -20.89
CA GLY A 533 -18.63 10.98 -21.66
C GLY A 533 -19.36 12.22 -21.15
N ASP A 534 -20.50 12.06 -20.47
CA ASP A 534 -21.23 13.16 -19.83
C ASP A 534 -20.70 13.49 -18.43
N LEU A 535 -19.98 12.55 -17.79
CA LEU A 535 -19.28 12.81 -16.53
C LEU A 535 -18.04 13.67 -16.73
N LEU A 536 -17.43 13.61 -17.91
CA LEU A 536 -16.10 14.15 -18.18
C LEU A 536 -16.17 15.12 -19.35
N SER A 537 -16.01 16.43 -19.09
CA SER A 537 -15.80 17.37 -20.18
C SER A 537 -14.63 16.91 -21.07
N THR A 538 -14.68 17.20 -22.37
CA THR A 538 -13.80 16.72 -23.46
C THR A 538 -12.29 16.97 -23.30
N ASN A 539 -11.83 17.42 -22.13
CA ASN A 539 -10.42 17.61 -21.78
C ASN A 539 -9.83 16.42 -20.98
N ALA A 540 -10.47 15.25 -20.99
CA ALA A 540 -9.96 14.00 -20.41
C ALA A 540 -8.57 13.59 -20.95
N LYS A 541 -8.20 14.01 -22.18
CA LYS A 541 -6.84 13.83 -22.72
C LYS A 541 -5.74 14.59 -21.95
N ALA A 542 -6.12 15.58 -21.14
CA ALA A 542 -5.23 16.31 -20.24
C ALA A 542 -5.41 15.93 -18.76
N GLY A 543 -6.13 14.84 -18.45
CA GLY A 543 -6.42 14.39 -17.08
C GLY A 543 -7.37 15.30 -16.28
N ASN A 544 -8.04 16.26 -16.94
CA ASN A 544 -8.92 17.21 -16.25
C ASN A 544 -10.34 16.64 -16.14
N TYR A 545 -10.56 15.87 -15.07
CA TYR A 545 -11.81 15.15 -14.80
C TYR A 545 -12.82 16.01 -14.04
N ARG A 546 -13.34 17.07 -14.68
CA ARG A 546 -14.45 17.87 -14.13
C ARG A 546 -15.80 17.43 -14.72
N PRO A 547 -16.87 17.39 -13.90
CA PRO A 547 -18.24 17.32 -14.41
C PRO A 547 -18.44 18.39 -15.48
N ALA A 548 -19.07 18.05 -16.61
CA ALA A 548 -19.39 19.02 -17.64
C ALA A 548 -20.25 20.15 -17.03
N ALA A 549 -19.83 21.41 -17.20
CA ALA A 549 -20.46 22.59 -16.60
C ALA A 549 -21.94 22.81 -17.00
N SER A 550 -22.45 22.07 -17.98
CA SER A 550 -23.83 22.18 -18.46
C SER A 550 -24.72 21.11 -17.84
N LYS A 551 -25.16 21.33 -16.59
CA LYS A 551 -26.40 20.83 -15.93
C LYS A 551 -26.32 21.07 -14.40
N GLN A 552 -25.90 22.27 -13.99
CA GLN A 552 -25.97 22.71 -12.57
C GLN A 552 -27.33 23.29 -12.17
N ASP A 553 -28.34 23.25 -13.04
CA ASP A 553 -29.69 23.69 -12.69
C ASP A 553 -30.51 22.52 -12.16
N GLY A 554 -30.46 22.32 -10.85
CA GLY A 554 -31.29 21.33 -10.17
C GLY A 554 -30.82 20.95 -8.77
N GLY A 555 -30.86 21.90 -7.83
CA GLY A 555 -31.07 21.59 -6.41
C GLY A 555 -29.85 21.28 -5.54
N VAL A 556 -28.63 21.65 -5.93
CA VAL A 556 -27.49 21.71 -4.99
C VAL A 556 -27.06 23.18 -4.93
N GLY A 557 -27.06 23.77 -3.73
CA GLY A 557 -26.64 25.16 -3.55
C GLY A 557 -25.23 25.38 -4.10
N GLU A 558 -24.97 26.60 -4.56
CA GLU A 558 -23.62 27.04 -4.96
C GLU A 558 -22.62 26.73 -3.82
N GLY A 559 -21.78 25.69 -3.97
CA GLY A 559 -20.74 25.37 -2.98
C GLY A 559 -20.29 23.90 -2.80
N GLU A 560 -21.08 22.88 -3.20
CA GLU A 560 -20.68 21.47 -2.99
C GLU A 560 -20.41 20.73 -4.31
N GLN A 561 -19.15 20.77 -4.76
CA GLN A 561 -18.69 20.06 -5.95
C GLN A 561 -18.47 18.57 -5.62
N ALA A 562 -19.14 17.67 -6.35
CA ALA A 562 -18.86 16.24 -6.29
C ALA A 562 -17.61 15.88 -7.11
N GLY A 563 -16.89 14.86 -6.64
CA GLY A 563 -15.67 14.35 -7.24
C GLY A 563 -14.42 15.04 -6.69
N VAL A 564 -13.28 14.71 -7.29
CA VAL A 564 -11.99 15.21 -6.85
C VAL A 564 -11.85 16.73 -7.10
N ASP A 565 -11.47 17.47 -6.06
CA ASP A 565 -10.89 18.79 -6.17
C ASP A 565 -9.47 18.68 -6.72
N ILE A 566 -9.36 18.88 -8.02
CA ILE A 566 -8.09 18.87 -8.77
C ILE A 566 -7.11 19.92 -8.23
N SER A 567 -7.59 21.09 -7.76
CA SER A 567 -6.69 22.13 -7.23
C SER A 567 -6.04 21.65 -5.94
N ALA A 568 -6.84 21.14 -5.01
CA ALA A 568 -6.34 20.56 -3.77
C ALA A 568 -5.44 19.34 -4.01
N LEU A 569 -5.82 18.46 -4.94
CA LEU A 569 -5.00 17.32 -5.36
C LEU A 569 -3.64 17.79 -5.91
N CYS A 570 -3.63 18.72 -6.85
CA CYS A 570 -2.40 19.24 -7.44
C CYS A 570 -1.52 19.95 -6.41
N GLN A 571 -2.09 20.66 -5.44
CA GLN A 571 -1.33 21.24 -4.34
C GLN A 571 -0.68 20.15 -3.47
N ALA A 572 -1.44 19.12 -3.10
CA ALA A 572 -0.98 18.02 -2.27
C ALA A 572 0.09 17.15 -2.96
N LEU A 573 0.05 17.01 -4.29
CA LEU A 573 1.09 16.26 -5.03
C LEU A 573 2.49 16.87 -4.92
N GLY A 574 2.60 18.17 -4.64
CA GLY A 574 3.87 18.86 -4.41
C GLY A 574 4.91 18.60 -5.53
N PRO A 575 6.07 17.99 -5.24
CA PRO A 575 7.07 17.66 -6.24
C PRO A 575 6.61 16.73 -7.37
N LEU A 576 5.52 15.97 -7.18
CA LEU A 576 4.98 15.03 -8.16
C LEU A 576 4.02 15.66 -9.17
N ARG A 577 3.74 16.97 -9.09
CA ARG A 577 2.82 17.65 -10.01
C ARG A 577 3.15 17.42 -11.48
N SER A 578 4.42 17.26 -11.83
CA SER A 578 4.86 16.98 -13.19
C SER A 578 4.43 15.60 -13.71
N LEU A 579 4.05 14.65 -12.85
CA LEU A 579 3.56 13.33 -13.25
C LEU A 579 2.05 13.32 -13.58
N ALA A 580 1.35 14.40 -13.23
CA ALA A 580 -0.07 14.57 -13.43
C ALA A 580 -0.32 15.63 -14.49
N GLY A 581 -0.67 15.22 -15.72
CA GLY A 581 -0.91 16.15 -16.84
C GLY A 581 -1.91 17.26 -16.50
N MET A 582 -2.91 16.96 -15.67
CA MET A 582 -3.93 17.92 -15.23
C MET A 582 -3.39 19.03 -14.33
N CYS A 583 -2.24 18.80 -13.70
CA CYS A 583 -1.59 19.79 -12.84
C CYS A 583 -0.60 20.69 -13.62
N GLN A 584 -0.38 20.42 -14.90
CA GLN A 584 0.54 21.16 -15.77
C GLN A 584 -0.12 22.31 -16.54
N THR A 585 -1.46 22.35 -16.62
CA THR A 585 -2.17 23.46 -17.27
C THR A 585 -2.23 24.65 -16.31
N PRO A 586 -1.87 25.88 -16.73
CA PRO A 586 -2.07 27.06 -15.89
C PRO A 586 -3.56 27.16 -15.57
N VAL A 587 -3.91 27.29 -14.30
CA VAL A 587 -5.25 27.75 -13.92
C VAL A 587 -5.37 29.13 -14.55
N ALA A 588 -6.24 29.28 -15.54
CA ALA A 588 -6.53 30.59 -16.10
C ALA A 588 -6.88 31.51 -14.93
N GLU A 589 -6.07 32.57 -14.75
CA GLU A 589 -6.34 33.59 -13.75
C GLU A 589 -7.80 34.01 -13.90
N ALA A 590 -8.54 33.94 -12.79
CA ALA A 590 -9.88 34.49 -12.73
C ALA A 590 -9.82 35.92 -13.25
N GLN A 591 -10.45 36.17 -14.40
CA GLN A 591 -10.51 37.48 -15.01
C GLN A 591 -11.03 38.45 -13.95
N SER A 592 -10.16 39.37 -13.53
CA SER A 592 -10.55 40.53 -12.74
C SER A 592 -11.73 41.20 -13.43
N ARG A 593 -12.85 41.33 -12.71
CA ARG A 593 -14.00 42.10 -13.18
C ARG A 593 -13.51 43.52 -13.45
N PRO A 594 -13.85 44.14 -14.60
CA PRO A 594 -13.56 45.55 -14.80
C PRO A 594 -14.35 46.34 -13.75
N SER A 595 -13.63 47.18 -13.00
CA SER A 595 -14.22 48.20 -12.16
C SER A 595 -15.11 49.09 -13.01
N THR A 596 -16.43 48.95 -12.89
CA THR A 596 -17.38 49.94 -13.39
C THR A 596 -17.34 51.13 -12.45
N GLU A 597 -16.62 52.18 -12.84
CA GLU A 597 -16.89 53.54 -12.38
C GLU A 597 -18.23 54.01 -12.95
N ARG A 598 -19.16 54.36 -12.06
CA ARG A 598 -20.01 55.54 -12.15
C ARG A 598 -20.36 56.02 -10.76
#